data_AF-A0A2K4WVM1-F1
#
_entry.id   AF-A0A2K4WVM1-F1
#
_cell.length_a   1.000
_cell.length_b   1.000
_cell.length_c   1.000
_cell.angle_alpha   90.00
_cell.angle_beta   90.00
_cell.angle_gamma   90.00
#
_symmetry.space_group_name_H-M   'P 1'
#
loop_
_entity.id
_entity.type
_entity.pdbx_description
1 polymer ?
#
loop_
_entity_poly.entity_id
_entity_poly.type
_entity_poly.pdbx_seq_one_letter_code
_entity_poly.pdbx_strand_id
1 'polypeptide(L)' 'MAWSAFRLCKAMVEQGKPVIAINHGKTRAEELLEMKIEASCEQVLPWIAEQLGAR' A
#
# COMPACT_ATOMS: atom_id res chain seq x y z
N MET A 1 11.30 2.37 -19.34
CA MET A 1 11.04 1.06 -18.69
C MET A 1 10.08 1.30 -17.53
N ALA A 2 8.93 0.63 -17.48
CA ALA A 2 8.01 0.72 -16.33
C ALA A 2 8.30 -0.43 -15.35
N TRP A 3 8.52 -0.12 -14.08
CA TRP A 3 8.75 -1.12 -13.05
C TRP A 3 7.41 -1.73 -12.60
N SER A 4 7.36 -3.04 -12.40
CA SER A 4 6.17 -3.70 -11.87
C SER A 4 6.04 -3.42 -10.37
N ALA A 5 5.08 -2.58 -9.98
CA ALA A 5 4.79 -2.29 -8.58
C ALA A 5 4.57 -3.58 -7.75
N PHE A 6 3.90 -4.60 -8.32
CA PHE A 6 3.72 -5.89 -7.66
C PHE A 6 5.05 -6.59 -7.33
N ARG A 7 6.02 -6.58 -8.26
CA ARG A 7 7.34 -7.19 -8.00
C ARG A 7 8.09 -6.44 -6.89
N LEU A 8 7.90 -5.13 -6.78
CA LEU A 8 8.47 -4.33 -5.69
C LEU A 8 7.85 -4.72 -4.34
N CYS A 9 6.51 -4.81 -4.26
CA CYS A 9 5.82 -5.29 -3.05
C CYS A 9 6.30 -6.68 -2.63
N LYS A 10 6.37 -7.63 -3.59
CA LYS A 10 6.86 -9.00 -3.33
C LYS A 10 8.28 -9.00 -2.76
N ALA A 11 9.19 -8.22 -3.34
CA ALA A 11 10.57 -8.12 -2.85
C ALA A 11 10.67 -7.52 -1.43
N MET A 12 9.75 -6.63 -1.05
CA MET A 12 9.71 -6.08 0.32
C MET A 12 9.23 -7.13 1.33
N VAL A 13 8.20 -7.91 0.98
CA VAL A 13 7.73 -9.03 1.83
C VAL A 13 8.80 -10.10 1.98
N GLU A 14 9.52 -10.43 0.90
CA GLU A 14 10.66 -11.36 0.94
C GLU A 14 11.80 -10.89 1.86
N GLN A 15 11.93 -9.57 2.09
CA GLN A 15 12.86 -8.98 3.06
C GLN A 15 12.28 -8.92 4.48
N GLY A 16 11.09 -9.45 4.72
CA GLY A 16 10.39 -9.39 6.01
C GLY A 16 9.83 -8.01 6.37
N LYS A 17 9.68 -7.11 5.39
CA LYS A 17 9.08 -5.79 5.62
C LYS A 17 7.55 -5.87 5.47
N PRO A 18 6.79 -5.23 6.36
CA PRO A 18 5.35 -5.17 6.23
C PRO A 18 4.99 -4.37 4.97
N VAL A 19 4.01 -4.89 4.22
CA VAL A 19 3.42 -4.19 3.06
C VAL A 19 1.94 -3.98 3.34
N ILE A 20 1.52 -2.73 3.23
CA ILE A 20 0.13 -2.30 3.44
C ILE A 20 -0.39 -1.72 2.13
N ALA A 21 -1.66 -1.94 1.81
CA ALA A 21 -2.32 -1.30 0.68
C ALA A 21 -3.48 -0.41 1.12
N ILE A 22 -3.66 0.69 0.40
CA ILE A 22 -4.89 1.49 0.39
C ILE A 22 -5.47 1.29 -0.99
N ASN A 23 -6.56 0.53 -1.11
CA ASN A 23 -7.20 0.31 -2.40
C ASN A 23 -8.59 -0.31 -2.22
N HIS A 24 -9.49 -0.03 -3.16
CA HIS A 24 -10.73 -0.77 -3.28
C HIS A 24 -10.54 -2.09 -4.06
N GLY A 25 -11.33 -3.10 -3.67
CA GLY A 25 -11.40 -4.36 -4.40
C GLY A 25 -10.16 -5.24 -4.26
N LYS A 26 -10.21 -6.45 -4.83
CA LYS A 26 -9.15 -7.45 -4.69
C LYS A 26 -7.95 -7.10 -5.57
N THR A 27 -6.74 -7.25 -5.04
CA THR A 27 -5.50 -7.08 -5.80
C THR A 27 -4.74 -8.40 -5.94
N ARG A 28 -3.76 -8.45 -6.85
CA ARG A 28 -2.85 -9.60 -6.95
C ARG A 28 -1.91 -9.74 -5.73
N ALA A 29 -1.78 -8.68 -4.94
CA ALA A 29 -0.93 -8.67 -3.76
C ALA A 29 -1.68 -9.07 -2.49
N GLU A 30 -2.98 -9.39 -2.55
CA GLU A 30 -3.84 -9.58 -1.38
C GLU A 30 -3.21 -10.45 -0.28
N GLU A 31 -2.66 -11.60 -0.66
CA GLU A 31 -2.04 -12.57 0.26
C GLU A 31 -0.66 -12.14 0.79
N LEU A 32 -0.07 -11.11 0.19
CA LEU A 32 1.20 -10.53 0.60
C LEU A 32 1.03 -9.36 1.58
N LEU A 33 -0.19 -8.83 1.73
CA LEU A 33 -0.44 -7.65 2.54
C LEU A 33 -0.58 -8.03 4.01
N GLU A 34 0.11 -7.30 4.88
CA GLU A 34 -0.12 -7.37 6.32
C GLU A 34 -1.45 -6.71 6.71
N MET A 35 -1.80 -5.65 5.98
CA MET A 35 -3.06 -4.92 6.17
C MET A 35 -3.51 -4.30 4.84
N LYS A 36 -4.83 -4.19 4.69
CA LYS A 36 -5.44 -3.44 3.60
C LYS A 36 -6.51 -2.50 4.12
N ILE A 37 -6.44 -1.26 3.67
CA ILE A 37 -7.45 -0.22 3.91
C ILE A 37 -8.33 -0.15 2.66
N GLU A 38 -9.57 -0.63 2.78
CA GLU A 38 -10.54 -0.63 1.68
C GLU A 38 -11.25 0.72 1.53
N ALA A 39 -10.50 1.74 1.13
CA ALA A 39 -11.00 3.10 0.92
C ALA A 39 -10.27 3.81 -0.24
N SER A 40 -10.78 4.97 -0.65
CA SER A 40 -10.17 5.76 -1.72
C SER A 40 -8.84 6.37 -1.25
N CYS A 41 -7.79 6.19 -2.04
CA CYS A 41 -6.49 6.82 -1.80
C CYS A 41 -6.60 8.35 -1.70
N GLU A 42 -7.51 8.95 -2.46
CA GLU A 42 -7.74 10.40 -2.48
C GLU A 42 -8.28 10.93 -1.14
N GLN A 43 -8.90 10.06 -0.34
CA GLN A 43 -9.39 10.41 1.00
C GLN A 43 -8.38 10.05 2.07
N VAL A 44 -7.78 8.86 1.98
CA VAL A 44 -6.89 8.34 3.03
C VAL A 44 -5.54 9.04 3.04
N LEU A 45 -4.93 9.31 1.87
CA LEU A 45 -3.59 9.89 1.82
C LEU A 45 -3.52 11.32 2.40
N PRO A 46 -4.46 12.24 2.09
CA PRO A 46 -4.47 13.55 2.74
C PRO A 46 -4.68 13.44 4.26
N TRP A 47 -5.58 12.57 4.70
CA TRP A 47 -5.81 12.33 6.12
C TRP A 47 -4.54 11.86 6.84
N ILE A 48 -3.79 10.92 6.25
CA ILE A 48 -2.49 10.47 6.80
C ILE A 48 -1.48 11.63 6.84
N ALA A 49 -1.39 12.44 5.79
CA ALA A 49 -0.47 13.57 5.74
C ALA A 49 -0.75 14.59 6.87
N GLU A 50 -2.02 14.89 7.13
CA GLU A 50 -2.45 15.73 8.26
C GLU A 50 -2.03 15.14 9.61
N GLN A 51 -2.21 13.82 9.82
CA GLN A 51 -1.79 13.15 11.06
C GLN A 51 -0.27 13.16 11.27
N LEU A 52 0.51 13.13 10.18
CA LEU A 52 1.97 13.20 10.23
C LEU A 52 2.53 14.62 10.40
N GLY A 53 1.66 15.64 10.45
CA GLY A 53 2.07 17.04 10.53
C GLY A 53 2.75 17.55 9.26
N ALA A 54 2.63 16.83 8.14
CA ALA A 54 3.04 17.30 6.83
C ALA A 54 2.00 18.31 6.35
N ARG A 55 2.32 19.60 6.46
CA ARG A 55 1.50 20.71 5.98
C ARG A 55 2.03 21.26 4.68
#